data_AF-A0A521US27-F1
#
_entry.id   AF-A0A521US27-F1
#
_cell.length_a   1.000
_cell.length_b   1.000
_cell.length_c   1.000
_cell.angle_alpha   90.00
_cell.angle_beta   90.00
_cell.angle_gamma   90.00
#
_symmetry.space_group_name_H-M   'P 1'
#
loop_
_entity.id
_entity.type
_entity.pdbx_description
1 polymer ?
#
loop_
_entity_poly.entity_id
_entity_poly.type
_entity_poly.pdbx_seq_one_letter_code
_entity_poly.pdbx_strand_id
1 'polypeptide(L)' 'MHCLPRHEAPTPCRPSETGTGNDAPNVFEVEFSDDQGRTYASLALRAGQLMVLHYQPMQAA' A
#
# COMPACT_ATOMS: atom_id res chain seq x y z
N MET A 1 -15.28 -5.43 -34.03
CA MET A 1 -14.13 -5.27 -33.12
C MET A 1 -14.61 -4.60 -31.84
N HIS A 2 -15.19 -5.38 -30.92
CA HIS A 2 -15.63 -4.85 -29.63
C HIS A 2 -14.46 -4.99 -28.64
N CYS A 3 -14.01 -3.86 -28.10
CA CYS A 3 -13.05 -3.83 -27.01
C CYS A 3 -13.80 -4.18 -25.71
N LEU A 4 -13.47 -5.30 -25.07
CA LEU A 4 -13.96 -5.62 -23.73
C LEU A 4 -13.18 -4.80 -22.69
N PRO A 5 -13.81 -4.31 -21.62
CA PRO A 5 -13.10 -3.60 -20.56
C PRO A 5 -12.24 -4.59 -19.78
N ARG A 6 -10.91 -4.43 -19.84
CA ARG A 6 -9.99 -5.08 -18.89
C ARG A 6 -10.28 -4.52 -17.49
N HIS A 7 -11.06 -5.24 -16.70
CA HIS A 7 -11.27 -4.99 -15.26
C HIS A 7 -10.40 -5.88 -14.38
N GLU A 8 -9.37 -6.52 -14.93
CA GLU A 8 -8.35 -7.17 -14.12
C GLU A 8 -7.26 -6.14 -13.82
N ALA A 9 -7.39 -5.50 -12.65
CA ALA A 9 -6.26 -4.85 -12.01
C ALA A 9 -5.09 -5.85 -11.99
N PRO A 10 -3.85 -5.42 -12.30
CA PRO A 10 -2.70 -6.31 -12.26
C PRO A 10 -2.64 -6.95 -10.88
N THR A 11 -2.65 -8.28 -10.82
CA THR A 11 -2.52 -9.01 -9.55
C THR A 11 -1.28 -8.45 -8.83
N PRO A 12 -1.41 -7.89 -7.61
CA PRO A 12 -0.27 -7.32 -6.93
C PRO A 12 0.79 -8.40 -6.74
N CYS A 13 2.01 -8.14 -7.19
CA CYS A 13 3.15 -9.04 -7.03
C CYS A 13 3.27 -9.41 -5.56
N ARG A 14 2.97 -10.67 -5.20
CA ARG A 14 3.16 -11.13 -3.82
C ARG A 14 4.68 -11.14 -3.55
N PRO A 15 5.21 -10.35 -2.60
CA PRO A 15 6.54 -10.60 -2.12
C PRO A 15 6.50 -11.96 -1.41
N SER A 16 7.23 -12.94 -1.93
CA SER A 16 7.45 -14.20 -1.25
C SER A 16 8.38 -13.94 -0.05
N GLU A 17 7.84 -13.44 1.05
CA GLU A 17 8.58 -13.34 2.30
C GLU A 17 8.37 -14.62 3.11
N THR A 18 9.23 -15.62 2.88
CA THR A 18 9.37 -16.72 3.84
C THR A 18 10.13 -16.18 5.07
N GLY A 19 9.39 -15.53 5.97
CA GLY A 19 9.90 -15.03 7.25
C GLY A 19 9.33 -15.83 8.41
N THR A 20 9.89 -17.02 8.67
CA THR A 20 9.63 -17.74 9.93
C THR A 20 10.40 -17.04 11.04
N GLY A 21 9.72 -16.23 11.85
CA GLY A 21 10.34 -15.67 13.05
C GLY A 21 9.58 -14.52 13.68
N ASN A 22 8.68 -14.89 14.59
CA ASN A 22 8.17 -14.11 15.71
C ASN A 22 7.29 -12.90 15.37
N ASP A 23 6.15 -12.83 16.05
CA ASP A 23 5.13 -11.77 16.05
C ASP A 23 5.69 -10.44 15.55
N ALA A 24 5.12 -9.91 14.46
CA ALA A 24 5.64 -8.74 13.77
C ALA A 24 4.83 -7.48 14.12
N PRO A 25 4.99 -6.89 15.33
CA PRO A 25 4.33 -5.63 15.72
C PRO A 25 4.77 -4.43 14.87
N ASN A 26 5.68 -4.64 13.92
CA ASN A 26 6.31 -3.63 13.08
C ASN A 26 6.06 -3.91 11.59
N VAL A 27 4.96 -4.58 11.24
CA VAL A 27 4.52 -4.76 9.84
C VAL A 27 3.13 -4.13 9.68
N PHE A 28 2.96 -3.33 8.63
CA PHE A 28 1.73 -2.60 8.31
C PHE A 28 1.24 -3.00 6.93
N GLU A 29 -0.06 -3.14 6.76
CA GLU A 29 -0.68 -3.24 5.45
C GLU A 29 -0.88 -1.84 4.87
N VAL A 30 -0.33 -1.61 3.66
CA VAL A 30 -0.41 -0.33 2.97
C VAL A 30 -1.18 -0.51 1.68
N GLU A 31 -2.19 0.35 1.49
CA GLU A 31 -3.01 0.42 0.29
C GLU A 31 -2.57 1.60 -0.59
N PHE A 32 -2.47 1.35 -1.90
CA PHE A 32 -2.21 2.36 -2.91
C PHE A 32 -3.45 2.55 -3.79
N SER A 33 -3.96 3.78 -3.82
CA SER A 33 -5.17 4.16 -4.56
C SER A 33 -4.83 5.08 -5.74
N ASP A 34 -5.61 4.98 -6.81
CA ASP A 34 -5.52 5.88 -7.97
C ASP A 34 -6.17 7.25 -7.68
N ASP A 35 -6.20 8.13 -8.69
CA ASP A 35 -6.82 9.46 -8.61
C ASP A 35 -8.34 9.43 -8.42
N GLN A 36 -8.98 8.28 -8.66
CA GLN A 36 -10.40 8.02 -8.42
C GLN A 36 -10.64 7.34 -7.07
N GLY A 37 -9.60 7.18 -6.24
CA GLY A 37 -9.67 6.54 -4.93
C GLY A 37 -9.82 5.02 -4.99
N ARG A 38 -9.57 4.38 -6.14
CA ARG A 38 -9.64 2.92 -6.28
C ARG A 38 -8.30 2.29 -5.96
N THR A 39 -8.32 1.26 -5.13
CA THR A 39 -7.15 0.44 -4.82
C THR A 39 -6.63 -0.28 -6.06
N TYR A 40 -5.36 -0.09 -6.39
CA TYR A 40 -4.70 -0.83 -7.47
C TYR A 40 -3.53 -1.71 -6.98
N ALA A 41 -3.03 -1.49 -5.76
CA ALA A 41 -2.01 -2.33 -5.14
C ALA A 41 -2.12 -2.31 -3.61
N SER A 42 -1.66 -3.39 -2.98
CA SER A 42 -1.46 -3.46 -1.53
C SER A 42 -0.17 -4.20 -1.20
N LEU A 43 0.50 -3.80 -0.12
CA LEU A 43 1.79 -4.36 0.29
C LEU A 43 1.94 -4.35 1.81
N ALA A 44 2.45 -5.45 2.36
CA ALA A 44 2.91 -5.49 3.74
C ALA A 44 4.30 -4.84 3.83
N LEU A 45 4.43 -3.78 4.61
CA LEU A 45 5.68 -3.04 4.81
C LEU A 45 6.12 -3.10 6.25
N ARG A 46 7.43 -3.27 6.46
CA ARG A 46 8.04 -3.14 7.80
C ARG A 46 8.12 -1.68 8.19
N ALA A 47 8.06 -1.38 9.49
CA ALA A 47 8.14 -0.02 10.04
C ALA A 47 9.36 0.77 9.51
N GLY A 48 10.51 0.11 9.33
CA GLY A 48 11.73 0.74 8.80
C GLY A 48 11.69 1.11 7.31
N GLN A 49 10.65 0.69 6.58
CA GLN A 49 10.39 1.07 5.19
C GLN A 49 9.44 2.27 5.08
N LEU A 50 8.86 2.71 6.20
CA LEU A 50 7.95 3.85 6.26
C LEU A 50 8.71 5.08 6.81
N MET A 51 8.41 6.25 6.26
CA MET A 51 8.91 7.52 6.79
C MET A 51 7.82 8.17 7.64
N VAL A 52 8.16 8.53 8.89
CA VAL A 52 7.24 9.23 9.79
C VAL A 52 7.11 10.67 9.36
N LEU A 53 5.90 11.09 8.97
CA LEU A 53 5.61 12.47 8.64
C LEU A 53 5.12 13.20 9.89
N HIS A 54 5.92 14.13 10.40
CA HIS A 54 5.51 15.02 11.49
C HIS A 54 4.68 16.18 10.92
N TYR A 55 3.37 16.13 11.11
CA TYR A 55 2.48 17.22 10.73
C TYR A 55 2.38 18.25 11.87
N GLN A 56 2.76 19.50 11.60
CA GLN A 56 2.52 20.65 12.47
C GLN A 56 1.55 21.59 11.76
N PRO A 57 0.26 21.65 12.16
CA PRO A 57 -0.69 22.56 11.54
C PRO A 57 -0.25 24.00 11.79
N MET A 58 -0.04 24.77 10.73
CA MET A 58 0.07 26.21 10.86
C MET A 58 -1.32 26.76 11.18
N GLN A 59 -1.44 27.53 12.25
CA GLN A 59 -2.69 28.23 12.56
C GLN A 59 -3.00 29.19 11.41
N ALA A 60 -4.19 29.05 10.84
CA ALA A 60 -4.73 30.05 9.91
C ALA A 60 -5.00 31.34 10.69
N ALA A 61 -4.58 32.47 10.13
CA ALA A 61 -4.75 33.81 10.70
C ALA A 61 -6.20 34.32 10.60
#